data_AF-M9LM59-F1
#
_entry.id   AF-M9LM59-F1
#
_cell.length_a   1.000
_cell.length_b   1.000
_cell.length_c   1.000
_cell.angle_alpha   90.00
_cell.angle_beta   90.00
_cell.angle_gamma   90.00
#
_symmetry.space_group_name_H-M   'P 1'
#
loop_
_entity.id
_entity.type
_entity.pdbx_description
1 polymer ?
#
loop_
_entity_poly.entity_id
_entity_poly.type
_entity_poly.pdbx_seq_one_letter_code
_entity_poly.pdbx_strand_id
1 'polypeptide(L)'
;MILGILHPIFTEEMIAEEKFDLAGYMPGVIESLRAKGNGTLYALAPHFTVPVLYYNRDLFEMNHIELPRNKMSWQEVFDLSKRFEGMGAGEDRVFGLSLDVMGTTDILDYISRTFSLSMFDTKAEKLLIHSDG
;
A
#
# COMPACT_ATOMS: atom_id res chain seq x y z
N MET A 1 -5.66 -19.84 -7.85
CA MET A 1 -6.17 -19.48 -6.50
C MET A 1 -6.78 -20.73 -5.92
N ILE A 2 -6.01 -21.51 -5.15
CA ILE A 2 -6.50 -22.74 -4.52
C ILE A 2 -7.09 -22.33 -3.18
N LEU A 3 -8.38 -22.59 -3.00
CA LEU A 3 -9.06 -22.63 -1.70
C LEU A 3 -8.41 -23.74 -0.86
N GLY A 4 -7.32 -23.40 -0.19
CA GLY A 4 -6.65 -24.23 0.80
C GLY A 4 -6.82 -23.57 2.16
N ILE A 5 -7.54 -24.25 3.05
CA ILE A 5 -7.68 -23.91 4.46
C ILE A 5 -6.29 -23.55 5.01
N LEU A 6 -6.10 -22.30 5.43
CA LEU A 6 -4.92 -21.92 6.21
C LEU A 6 -4.90 -22.84 7.43
N HIS A 7 -3.96 -23.79 7.47
CA HIS A 7 -3.69 -24.51 8.71
C HIS A 7 -3.28 -23.46 9.76
N PRO A 8 -3.91 -23.44 10.94
CA PRO A 8 -3.54 -22.49 11.98
C PRO A 8 -2.12 -22.81 12.45
N ILE A 9 -1.18 -21.95 12.07
CA ILE A 9 0.21 -22.02 12.54
C ILE A 9 0.34 -21.29 13.89
N PHE A 10 -0.70 -20.55 14.29
CA PHE A 10 -0.75 -19.74 15.50
C PHE A 10 -2.22 -19.57 15.92
N THR A 11 -2.63 -20.00 17.12
CA THR A 11 -4.02 -19.86 17.61
C THR A 11 -4.08 -18.96 18.86
N GLU A 12 -5.25 -18.41 19.18
CA GLU A 12 -5.47 -17.67 20.44
C GLU A 12 -5.16 -18.54 21.69
N GLU A 13 -5.35 -19.86 21.60
CA GLU A 13 -4.95 -20.81 22.64
C GLU A 13 -3.43 -20.82 22.83
N MET A 14 -2.65 -20.89 21.74
CA MET A 14 -1.18 -20.81 21.79
C MET A 14 -0.70 -19.43 22.30
N ILE A 15 -1.37 -18.33 21.94
CA ILE A 15 -1.05 -16.98 22.43
C ILE A 15 -1.22 -16.91 23.94
N ALA A 16 -2.31 -17.46 24.46
CA ALA A 16 -2.60 -17.49 25.89
C ALA A 16 -1.62 -18.40 26.66
N GLU A 17 -1.30 -19.58 26.10
CA GLU A 17 -0.36 -20.53 26.70
C GLU A 17 1.09 -20.00 26.71
N GLU A 18 1.54 -19.40 25.62
CA GLU A 18 2.90 -18.86 25.48
C GLU A 18 3.06 -17.43 26.04
N LYS A 19 1.97 -16.82 26.52
CA LYS A 19 1.94 -15.43 27.02
C LYS A 19 2.54 -14.45 26.02
N PHE A 20 2.16 -14.60 24.75
CA PHE A 20 2.70 -13.77 23.68
C PHE A 20 2.33 -12.30 23.91
N ASP A 21 3.33 -11.42 23.99
CA ASP A 21 3.09 -10.01 24.24
C ASP A 21 2.64 -9.30 22.96
N LEU A 22 1.32 -9.18 22.82
CA LEU A 22 0.70 -8.44 21.72
C LEU A 22 0.86 -6.91 21.86
N ALA A 23 1.28 -6.39 23.02
CA ALA A 23 1.49 -4.96 23.22
C ALA A 23 2.67 -4.41 22.40
N GLY A 24 3.61 -5.29 21.99
CA GLY A 24 4.70 -4.95 21.07
C GLY A 24 4.26 -4.73 19.62
N TYR A 25 3.03 -5.09 19.27
CA TYR A 25 2.48 -4.92 17.92
C TYR A 25 1.67 -3.63 17.81
N MET A 26 1.71 -2.99 16.64
CA MET A 26 0.86 -1.83 16.36
C MET A 26 -0.63 -2.23 16.47
N PRO A 27 -1.47 -1.51 17.24
CA PRO A 27 -2.85 -1.90 17.50
C PRO A 27 -3.68 -2.22 16.24
N GLY A 28 -3.51 -1.42 15.16
CA GLY A 28 -4.25 -1.62 13.91
C GLY A 28 -3.85 -2.88 13.11
N VAL A 29 -2.66 -3.44 13.35
CA VAL A 29 -2.20 -4.67 12.67
C VAL A 29 -2.93 -5.88 13.22
N ILE A 30 -3.04 -5.99 14.55
CA ILE A 30 -3.75 -7.10 15.21
C ILE A 30 -5.25 -7.08 14.86
N GLU A 31 -5.87 -5.90 14.86
CA GLU A 31 -7.27 -5.73 14.46
C GLU A 31 -7.50 -6.16 13.00
N SER A 32 -6.61 -5.76 12.09
CA SER A 32 -6.68 -6.17 10.68
C SER A 32 -6.55 -7.68 10.50
N LEU A 33 -5.64 -8.33 11.23
CA LEU A 33 -5.44 -9.78 11.18
C LEU A 33 -6.66 -10.55 11.72
N ARG A 34 -7.27 -10.07 12.82
CA ARG A 34 -8.52 -10.64 13.34
C ARG A 34 -9.67 -10.47 12.36
N ALA A 35 -9.81 -9.31 11.72
CA ALA A 35 -10.86 -9.08 10.72
C ALA A 35 -10.77 -10.09 9.56
N LYS A 36 -9.56 -10.45 9.14
CA LYS A 36 -9.33 -11.49 8.11
C LYS A 36 -9.67 -12.90 8.60
N GLY A 37 -9.55 -13.15 9.89
CA GLY A 37 -9.89 -14.44 10.52
C GLY A 37 -11.30 -14.51 11.10
N ASN A 38 -12.24 -13.65 10.67
CA ASN A 38 -13.60 -13.58 11.21
C ASN A 38 -13.65 -13.41 12.74
N GLY A 39 -12.74 -12.60 13.29
CA GLY A 39 -12.63 -12.32 14.72
C GLY A 39 -11.56 -13.15 15.44
N THR A 40 -11.09 -14.24 14.83
CA THR A 40 -10.04 -15.10 15.40
C THR A 40 -8.67 -14.72 14.82
N LEU A 41 -7.65 -14.65 15.68
CA LEU A 41 -6.28 -14.43 15.25
C LEU A 41 -5.61 -15.77 14.91
N TYR A 42 -5.25 -15.95 13.63
CA TYR A 42 -4.64 -17.19 13.11
C TYR A 42 -3.15 -17.07 12.75
N ALA A 43 -2.61 -15.85 12.80
CA ALA A 43 -1.22 -15.55 12.44
C ALA A 43 -0.78 -14.20 13.02
N LEU A 44 0.53 -14.07 13.27
CA LEU A 44 1.18 -12.78 13.54
C LEU A 44 1.98 -12.34 12.33
N ALA A 45 2.03 -11.02 12.11
CA ALA A 45 2.87 -10.41 11.09
C ALA A 45 4.14 -9.85 11.76
N PRO A 46 5.28 -10.56 11.72
CA PRO A 46 6.53 -10.05 12.30
C PRO A 46 7.02 -8.78 11.60
N HIS A 47 6.61 -8.61 10.33
CA HIS A 47 6.86 -7.42 9.53
C HIS A 47 5.60 -7.04 8.76
N PHE A 48 5.37 -5.75 8.59
CA PHE A 48 4.36 -5.20 7.70
C PHE A 48 4.98 -4.05 6.92
N THR A 49 4.52 -3.88 5.67
CA THR A 49 4.99 -2.80 4.81
C THR A 49 3.87 -1.78 4.66
N VAL A 50 4.21 -0.51 4.90
CA VAL A 50 3.33 0.61 4.57
C VAL A 50 3.92 1.28 3.33
N PRO A 51 3.13 1.43 2.24
CA PRO A 51 3.60 2.18 1.08
C PRO A 51 3.85 3.63 1.47
N VAL A 52 5.02 4.16 1.10
CA VAL A 52 5.42 5.55 1.32
C VAL A 52 6.00 6.13 0.03
N LEU A 53 5.93 7.45 -0.11
CA LEU A 53 6.53 8.16 -1.24
C LEU A 53 7.98 8.53 -0.89
N TYR A 54 8.93 7.92 -1.60
CA TYR A 54 10.33 8.33 -1.57
C TYR A 54 10.59 9.41 -2.62
N TYR A 55 11.52 10.33 -2.34
CA TYR A 55 11.91 11.38 -3.28
C TYR A 55 13.40 11.72 -3.15
N ASN A 56 13.98 12.21 -4.25
CA ASN A 56 15.34 12.73 -4.26
C ASN A 56 15.32 14.23 -3.88
N ARG A 57 15.73 14.56 -2.65
CA ARG A 57 15.67 15.94 -2.15
C ARG A 57 16.48 16.93 -2.98
N ASP A 58 17.70 16.56 -3.37
CA ASP A 58 18.61 17.44 -4.13
C ASP A 58 18.00 17.80 -5.49
N LEU A 59 17.38 16.82 -6.15
CA LEU A 59 16.72 17.03 -7.43
C LEU A 59 15.57 18.05 -7.33
N PHE A 60 14.80 18.03 -6.24
CA PHE A 60 13.74 19.02 -6.02
C PHE A 60 14.31 20.41 -5.73
N GLU A 61 15.31 20.50 -4.83
CA GLU A 61 15.91 21.77 -4.44
C GLU A 61 16.63 22.46 -5.61
N MET A 62 17.40 21.71 -6.40
CA MET A 62 18.13 22.22 -7.57
C MET A 62 17.21 22.77 -8.66
N ASN A 63 15.99 22.22 -8.79
CA ASN A 63 15.01 22.66 -9.78
C ASN A 63 13.98 23.64 -9.21
N HIS A 64 14.15 24.09 -7.96
CA HIS A 64 13.22 24.98 -7.26
C HIS A 64 11.78 24.45 -7.21
N ILE A 65 11.62 23.13 -7.08
CA ILE A 65 10.33 22.45 -6.95
C ILE A 65 10.05 22.17 -5.47
N GLU A 66 8.81 22.41 -5.04
CA GLU A 66 8.38 22.15 -3.67
C GLU A 66 8.47 20.65 -3.32
N LEU A 67 8.96 20.34 -2.11
CA LEU A 67 9.05 18.96 -1.65
C LEU A 67 7.66 18.32 -1.50
N PRO A 68 7.55 16.98 -1.67
CA PRO A 68 6.30 16.28 -1.38
C PRO A 68 5.86 16.50 0.07
N ARG A 69 4.55 16.71 0.27
CA ARG A 69 3.96 16.87 1.61
C ARG A 69 3.21 15.62 2.06
N ASN A 70 3.03 15.50 3.37
CA ASN A 70 2.22 14.41 3.92
C ASN A 70 0.77 14.50 3.41
N LYS A 71 0.15 13.32 3.21
CA LYS A 71 -1.24 13.15 2.80
C LYS A 71 -1.60 13.84 1.47
N MET A 72 -0.68 13.85 0.50
CA MET A 72 -1.02 14.24 -0.86
C MET A 72 -2.04 13.25 -1.46
N SER A 73 -2.99 13.78 -2.23
CA SER A 73 -3.81 12.96 -3.12
C SER A 73 -2.98 12.47 -4.31
N TRP A 74 -3.46 11.42 -4.99
CA TRP A 74 -2.82 10.94 -6.22
C TRP A 74 -2.76 12.00 -7.32
N GLN A 75 -3.79 12.84 -7.43
CA GLN A 75 -3.78 13.98 -8.36
C GLN A 75 -2.64 14.94 -8.04
N GLU A 76 -2.44 15.29 -6.76
CA GLU A 76 -1.36 16.17 -6.34
C GLU A 76 0.02 15.53 -6.59
N VAL A 77 0.17 14.21 -6.41
CA VAL A 77 1.40 13.50 -6.74
C VAL A 77 1.68 13.56 -8.24
N PHE A 78 0.67 13.35 -9.09
CA PHE A 78 0.83 13.45 -10.54
C PHE A 78 1.19 14.87 -10.97
N ASP A 79 0.52 15.88 -10.42
CA ASP A 79 0.80 17.27 -10.78
C ASP A 79 2.17 17.73 -10.28
N LEU A 80 2.64 17.21 -9.14
CA LEU A 80 4.01 17.42 -8.69
C LEU A 80 5.02 16.73 -9.64
N SER A 81 4.75 15.50 -10.07
CA SER A 81 5.64 14.76 -10.97
C SER A 81 5.81 15.43 -12.34
N LYS A 82 4.75 16.05 -12.86
CA LYS A 82 4.79 16.80 -14.14
C LYS A 82 5.75 17.98 -14.11
N ARG A 83 6.13 18.48 -12.93
CA ARG A 83 7.12 19.57 -12.82
C ARG A 83 8.50 19.17 -13.34
N PHE A 84 8.77 17.88 -13.46
CA PHE A 84 10.01 17.34 -14.05
C PHE A 84 9.88 17.04 -15.55
N GLU A 85 8.74 17.32 -16.19
CA GLU A 85 8.53 17.04 -17.60
C GLU A 85 9.52 17.82 -18.48
N GLY A 86 10.15 17.13 -19.42
CA GLY A 86 11.14 17.73 -20.33
C GLY A 86 12.50 18.02 -19.70
N MET A 87 12.74 17.62 -18.45
CA MET A 87 14.06 17.77 -17.81
C MET A 87 15.02 16.65 -18.21
N GLY A 88 16.28 17.04 -18.47
CA GLY A 88 17.31 16.13 -18.96
C GLY A 88 17.08 15.64 -20.40
N ALA A 89 18.03 14.89 -20.94
CA ALA A 89 17.93 14.30 -22.27
C ALA A 89 18.77 13.02 -22.36
N GLY A 90 18.39 12.09 -23.24
CA GLY A 90 19.11 10.83 -23.41
C GLY A 90 19.17 10.03 -22.12
N GLU A 91 20.39 9.68 -21.69
CA GLU A 91 20.65 8.94 -20.45
C GLU A 91 20.41 9.78 -19.19
N ASP A 92 20.50 11.11 -19.29
CA ASP A 92 20.29 12.03 -18.17
C ASP A 92 18.83 12.45 -18.00
N ARG A 93 17.90 11.78 -18.69
CA ARG A 93 16.47 12.11 -18.63
C ARG A 93 15.93 11.92 -17.23
N VAL A 94 15.22 12.93 -16.73
CA VAL A 94 14.60 12.91 -15.41
C VAL A 94 13.13 12.48 -15.53
N PHE A 95 12.71 11.55 -14.68
CA PHE A 95 11.31 11.13 -14.54
C PHE A 95 10.78 11.58 -13.17
N GLY A 96 9.70 12.35 -13.16
CA GLY A 96 9.12 12.91 -11.93
C GLY A 96 8.34 11.91 -11.07
N LEU A 97 8.00 10.74 -11.61
CA LEU A 97 7.37 9.65 -10.89
C LEU A 97 7.84 8.31 -11.46
N SER A 98 8.21 7.40 -10.57
CA SER A 98 8.48 6.01 -10.90
C SER A 98 7.60 5.13 -10.02
N LEU A 99 6.91 4.19 -10.66
CA LEU A 99 6.09 3.18 -9.99
C LEU A 99 6.60 1.82 -10.45
N ASP A 100 6.83 0.91 -9.50
CA ASP A 100 7.22 -0.47 -9.78
C ASP A 100 5.97 -1.30 -10.09
N VAL A 101 5.45 -1.12 -11.31
CA VAL A 101 4.20 -1.70 -11.80
C VAL A 101 4.40 -2.20 -13.22
N MET A 102 3.86 -3.38 -13.54
CA MET A 102 4.11 -4.05 -14.83
C MET A 102 3.17 -3.53 -15.94
N GLY A 103 2.03 -2.92 -15.59
CA GLY A 103 1.09 -2.36 -16.56
C GLY A 103 0.13 -1.31 -15.97
N THR A 104 -0.68 -0.71 -16.84
CA THR A 104 -1.62 0.38 -16.48
C THR A 104 -2.73 -0.08 -15.52
N THR A 105 -3.15 -1.35 -15.62
CA THR A 105 -4.10 -1.96 -14.68
C THR A 105 -3.52 -2.07 -13.26
N ASP A 106 -2.21 -2.30 -13.15
CA ASP A 106 -1.54 -2.46 -11.86
C ASP A 106 -1.40 -1.11 -11.15
N ILE A 107 -1.26 -0.01 -11.92
CA ILE A 107 -1.32 1.35 -11.38
C ILE A 107 -2.68 1.61 -10.75
N LEU A 108 -3.76 1.24 -11.44
CA LEU A 108 -5.11 1.43 -10.92
C LEU A 108 -5.33 0.62 -9.64
N ASP A 109 -4.94 -0.67 -9.62
CA ASP A 109 -5.02 -1.50 -8.41
C ASP A 109 -4.18 -0.93 -7.26
N TYR A 110 -2.95 -0.48 -7.54
CA TYR A 110 -2.08 0.15 -6.55
C TYR A 110 -2.74 1.39 -5.93
N ILE A 111 -3.27 2.28 -6.76
CA ILE A 111 -3.98 3.49 -6.34
C ILE A 111 -5.21 3.11 -5.51
N SER A 112 -6.05 2.18 -5.98
CA SER A 112 -7.24 1.72 -5.27
C SER A 112 -6.91 1.18 -3.87
N ARG A 113 -5.84 0.40 -3.73
CA ARG A 113 -5.39 -0.12 -2.42
C ARG A 113 -4.99 0.98 -1.44
N THR A 114 -4.43 2.10 -1.93
CA THR A 114 -4.09 3.26 -1.05
C THR A 114 -5.33 3.92 -0.43
N PHE A 115 -6.48 3.82 -1.10
CA PHE A 115 -7.76 4.28 -0.56
C PHE A 115 -8.46 3.25 0.33
N SER A 116 -7.81 2.13 0.64
CA SER A 116 -8.45 0.94 1.24
C SER A 116 -9.65 0.45 0.45
N LEU A 117 -9.72 0.77 -0.85
CA LEU A 117 -10.75 0.27 -1.74
C LEU A 117 -10.32 -1.12 -2.21
N SER A 118 -11.11 -2.13 -1.85
CA SER A 118 -10.97 -3.46 -2.45
C SER A 118 -11.55 -3.39 -3.87
N MET A 119 -10.84 -3.94 -4.86
CA MET A 119 -11.38 -4.03 -6.23
C MET A 119 -12.67 -4.86 -6.26
N PHE A 120 -12.80 -5.82 -5.34
CA PHE A 120 -13.95 -6.70 -5.23
C PHE A 120 -14.63 -6.64 -3.86
N ASP A 121 -15.91 -6.99 -3.79
CA ASP A 121 -16.58 -7.22 -2.51
C ASP A 121 -15.92 -8.36 -1.72
N THR A 122 -16.28 -8.51 -0.44
CA THR A 122 -15.69 -9.52 0.46
C THR A 122 -15.89 -10.96 0.00
N LYS A 123 -16.78 -11.20 -0.97
CA LYS A 123 -17.05 -12.51 -1.58
C LYS A 123 -16.38 -12.68 -2.96
N ALA A 124 -15.67 -11.65 -3.43
CA ALA A 124 -15.13 -11.54 -4.78
C ALA A 124 -16.20 -11.64 -5.90
N GLU A 125 -17.46 -11.32 -5.60
CA GLU A 125 -18.59 -11.50 -6.52
C GLU A 125 -18.86 -10.25 -7.38
N LYS A 126 -18.47 -9.07 -6.89
CA LYS A 126 -18.73 -7.78 -7.54
C LYS A 126 -17.49 -6.91 -7.57
N LEU A 127 -17.27 -6.22 -8.68
CA LEU A 127 -16.30 -5.14 -8.79
C LEU A 127 -16.84 -3.90 -8.05
N LEU A 128 -16.08 -3.35 -7.10
CA LEU A 128 -16.46 -2.16 -6.31
C LEU A 128 -15.94 -0.83 -6.89
N ILE A 129 -15.09 -0.90 -7.91
CA ILE A 129 -14.61 0.30 -8.61
C ILE A 129 -15.72 0.79 -9.53
N HIS A 130 -16.35 1.89 -9.17
CA HIS A 130 -17.25 2.64 -10.03
C HIS A 130 -16.50 3.87 -10.55
N SER A 131 -16.27 3.92 -11.86
CA SER A 131 -15.89 5.15 -12.54
C SER A 131 -17.15 5.77 -13.13
N ASP A 132 -17.53 6.95 -12.69
CA ASP A 132 -18.45 7.78 -13.45
C ASP A 132 -17.70 8.20 -14.73
N GLY A 133 -18.15 7.68 -15.86
CA GLY A 133 -17.72 8.14 -17.19
C GLY A 133 -18.43 9.44 -17.56
#